data_AF-A0A914UGD0-F1
#
_entry.id   AF-A0A914UGD0-F1
#
_cell.length_a   1.000
_cell.length_b   1.000
_cell.length_c   1.000
_cell.angle_alpha   90.00
_cell.angle_beta   90.00
_cell.angle_gamma   90.00
#
_symmetry.space_group_name_H-M   'P 1'
#
loop_
_entity.id
_entity.type
_entity.pdbx_description
1 polymer ?
#
loop_
_entity_poly.entity_id
_entity_poly.type
_entity_poly.pdbx_seq_one_letter_code
_entity_poly.pdbx_strand_id
1 'polypeptide(L)'
;MEGKVNCRETYCVPKSMSGQQHMFNQFAMQNFTIPKETKVTNECQIIENDILENVEVSSTLSHKICFESVYSHFTHSKEKEVTAYGFLYNFNSDYIFYSVEKKEVTNNVTKVVEDGLFLHRRLSLPDAKTMEQFSGPLPYFASPSDHLPLYAEFYLN
;
A
#
# COMPACT_ATOMS: atom_id res chain seq x y z
N MET A 1 -6.68 20.52 -16.21
CA MET A 1 -7.87 19.65 -16.32
C MET A 1 -8.04 18.94 -15.00
N GLU A 2 -9.13 19.23 -14.31
CA GLU A 2 -9.43 18.71 -12.97
C GLU A 2 -10.09 17.33 -13.09
N GLY A 3 -9.45 16.29 -12.58
CA GLY A 3 -10.04 14.96 -12.49
C GLY A 3 -10.66 14.75 -11.13
N LYS A 4 -11.99 14.79 -11.03
CA LYS A 4 -12.71 14.27 -9.87
C LYS A 4 -12.66 12.74 -9.95
N VAL A 5 -11.82 12.12 -9.14
CA VAL A 5 -11.69 10.67 -9.05
C VAL A 5 -12.75 10.18 -8.04
N ASN A 6 -13.75 9.45 -8.53
CA ASN A 6 -14.68 8.70 -7.70
C ASN A 6 -14.20 7.25 -7.67
N CYS A 7 -13.94 6.68 -6.49
CA CYS A 7 -13.47 5.29 -6.35
C CYS A 7 -14.32 4.27 -7.11
N ARG A 8 -15.61 4.55 -7.32
CA ARG A 8 -16.53 3.68 -8.08
C ARG A 8 -16.36 3.74 -9.60
N GLU A 9 -15.59 4.70 -10.12
CA GLU A 9 -15.48 5.00 -11.55
C GLU A 9 -14.04 5.13 -12.07
N THR A 10 -13.00 4.78 -11.29
CA THR A 10 -11.62 5.15 -11.68
C THR A 10 -10.62 4.03 -11.92
N TYR A 11 -9.97 4.22 -13.06
CA TYR A 11 -8.68 3.74 -13.55
C TYR A 11 -7.57 3.73 -12.50
N CYS A 12 -6.66 2.76 -12.63
CA CYS A 12 -5.47 2.60 -11.80
C CYS A 12 -4.58 3.84 -11.88
N VAL A 13 -4.44 4.59 -10.79
CA VAL A 13 -3.44 5.67 -10.69
C VAL A 13 -2.17 5.06 -10.09
N PRO A 14 -1.01 5.11 -10.78
CA PRO A 14 0.26 4.67 -10.20
C PRO A 14 0.58 5.51 -8.96
N LYS A 15 0.47 4.93 -7.77
CA LYS A 15 0.91 5.56 -6.52
C LYS A 15 2.20 4.87 -6.09
N SER A 16 3.27 5.64 -5.90
CA SER A 16 4.52 5.14 -5.33
C SER A 16 4.28 4.81 -3.85
N MET A 17 3.86 3.58 -3.55
CA MET A 17 3.33 3.25 -2.23
C MET A 17 4.36 2.89 -1.16
N SER A 18 5.66 2.81 -1.44
CA SER A 18 6.52 2.07 -0.50
C SER A 18 7.97 2.51 -0.37
N GLY A 19 8.41 3.55 -1.08
CA GLY A 19 9.83 3.90 -1.09
C GLY A 19 10.76 2.82 -1.68
N GLN A 20 10.24 1.65 -2.08
CA GLN A 20 10.96 0.52 -2.67
C GLN A 20 11.38 0.78 -4.13
N GLN A 21 11.05 1.96 -4.68
CA GLN A 21 11.37 2.36 -6.06
C GLN A 21 12.85 2.16 -6.41
N HIS A 22 13.77 2.30 -5.45
CA HIS A 22 15.19 2.15 -5.74
C HIS A 22 15.62 0.69 -6.01
N MET A 23 15.01 -0.30 -5.33
CA MET A 23 15.22 -1.72 -5.66
C MET A 23 14.38 -2.13 -6.87
N PHE A 24 13.15 -1.63 -6.99
CA PHE A 24 12.30 -1.97 -8.12
C PHE A 24 12.79 -1.38 -9.44
N ASN A 25 13.45 -0.21 -9.49
CA ASN A 25 13.99 0.33 -10.74
C ASN A 25 15.02 -0.59 -11.43
N GLN A 26 15.62 -1.54 -10.70
CA GLN A 26 16.51 -2.54 -11.26
C GLN A 26 15.77 -3.75 -11.87
N PHE A 27 14.48 -3.95 -11.52
CA PHE A 27 13.61 -5.03 -11.99
C PHE A 27 12.36 -4.54 -12.75
N ALA A 28 12.11 -3.23 -12.75
CA ALA A 28 10.90 -2.61 -13.28
C ALA A 28 11.05 -2.36 -14.78
N MET A 29 10.90 -3.42 -15.56
CA MET A 29 10.21 -3.44 -16.86
C MET A 29 9.90 -4.90 -17.25
N GLN A 30 9.51 -5.77 -16.30
CA GLN A 30 8.85 -7.00 -16.72
C GLN A 30 7.41 -6.65 -17.09
N ASN A 31 7.01 -6.99 -18.31
CA ASN A 31 5.62 -6.96 -18.74
C ASN A 31 4.84 -7.84 -17.77
N PHE A 32 4.12 -7.20 -16.83
CA PHE A 32 3.26 -7.92 -15.91
C PHE A 32 2.10 -8.49 -16.72
N THR A 33 1.99 -9.80 -16.68
CA THR A 33 0.89 -10.55 -17.28
C THR A 33 0.34 -11.45 -16.19
N ILE A 34 -0.97 -11.37 -15.93
CA ILE A 34 -1.61 -12.25 -14.95
C ILE A 34 -1.51 -13.69 -15.46
N PRO A 35 -0.83 -14.61 -14.74
CA PRO A 35 -0.74 -15.99 -15.17
C PRO A 35 -2.12 -16.66 -15.13
N LYS A 36 -2.51 -17.38 -16.18
CA LYS A 36 -3.83 -18.03 -16.28
C LYS A 36 -4.06 -19.04 -15.15
N GLU A 37 -2.98 -19.63 -14.67
CA GLU A 37 -2.93 -20.61 -13.58
C GLU A 37 -3.40 -20.02 -12.24
N THR A 38 -3.35 -18.69 -12.09
CA THR A 38 -3.86 -18.02 -10.88
C THR A 38 -5.37 -18.09 -10.76
N LYS A 39 -6.09 -18.34 -11.87
CA LYS A 39 -7.56 -18.26 -11.94
C LYS A 39 -8.10 -16.90 -11.44
N VAL A 40 -7.30 -15.83 -11.56
CA VAL A 40 -7.69 -14.47 -11.18
C VAL A 40 -8.02 -13.65 -12.42
N THR A 41 -9.20 -13.02 -12.44
CA THR A 41 -9.58 -12.08 -13.51
C THR A 41 -8.88 -10.74 -13.35
N ASN A 42 -8.92 -9.91 -14.40
CA ASN A 42 -8.45 -8.52 -14.37
C ASN A 42 -9.25 -7.62 -13.41
N GLU A 43 -10.40 -8.07 -12.87
CA GLU A 43 -11.16 -7.42 -11.79
C GLU A 43 -10.90 -8.01 -10.40
N CYS A 44 -9.79 -8.76 -10.23
CA CYS A 44 -9.39 -9.39 -8.98
C CYS A 44 -10.44 -10.39 -8.44
N GLN A 45 -11.13 -11.11 -9.33
CA GLN A 45 -12.09 -12.16 -8.97
C GLN A 45 -11.50 -13.56 -9.18
N ILE A 46 -11.83 -14.51 -8.30
CA ILE A 46 -11.41 -15.91 -8.43
C ILE A 46 -12.41 -16.65 -9.31
N ILE A 47 -11.92 -17.34 -10.34
CA ILE A 47 -12.71 -18.22 -11.20
C ILE A 47 -12.81 -19.59 -10.53
N GLU A 48 -14.01 -19.97 -10.11
CA GLU A 48 -14.26 -21.25 -9.42
C GLU A 48 -14.32 -22.46 -10.38
N ASN A 49 -14.67 -22.23 -11.65
CA ASN A 49 -14.84 -23.29 -12.65
C ASN A 49 -13.58 -23.44 -13.52
N ASP A 50 -13.21 -24.67 -13.88
CA ASP A 50 -12.03 -25.00 -14.70
C ASP A 50 -12.10 -24.55 -16.18
N ILE A 51 -13.06 -23.69 -16.55
CA ILE A 51 -13.17 -23.15 -17.91
C ILE A 51 -12.20 -21.97 -18.05
N LEU A 52 -10.92 -22.31 -18.22
CA LEU A 52 -9.81 -21.38 -18.47
C LEU A 52 -9.82 -20.77 -19.89
N GLU A 53 -10.79 -21.16 -20.73
CA GLU A 53 -10.77 -20.90 -22.18
C GLU A 53 -11.01 -19.43 -22.57
N ASN A 54 -11.53 -18.58 -21.66
CA ASN A 54 -11.87 -17.18 -21.97
C ASN A 54 -11.19 -16.15 -21.04
N VAL A 55 -10.10 -16.50 -20.34
CA VAL A 55 -9.39 -15.53 -19.50
C VAL A 55 -8.56 -14.60 -20.40
N GLU A 56 -9.05 -13.38 -20.59
CA GLU A 56 -8.33 -12.34 -21.31
C GLU A 56 -6.99 -12.04 -20.63
N VAL A 57 -5.93 -11.99 -21.44
CA VAL A 57 -4.59 -11.68 -20.97
C VAL A 57 -4.52 -10.16 -20.77
N SER A 58 -4.66 -9.73 -19.51
CA SER A 58 -4.54 -8.32 -19.12
C SER A 58 -3.21 -8.07 -18.42
N SER A 59 -2.62 -6.92 -18.70
CA SER A 59 -1.49 -6.36 -17.94
C SER A 59 -1.94 -5.45 -16.79
N THR A 60 -3.26 -5.31 -16.60
CA THR A 60 -3.88 -4.47 -15.58
C THR A 60 -4.78 -5.29 -14.68
N LEU A 61 -4.62 -5.10 -13.37
CA LEU A 61 -5.53 -5.58 -12.34
C LEU A 61 -6.33 -4.40 -11.79
N SER A 62 -7.61 -4.61 -11.55
CA SER A 62 -8.54 -3.63 -10.99
C SER A 62 -9.37 -4.29 -9.89
N HIS A 63 -9.87 -3.50 -8.93
CA HIS A 63 -10.77 -4.00 -7.90
C HIS A 63 -11.82 -2.93 -7.56
N LYS A 64 -12.96 -3.36 -7.04
CA LYS A 64 -14.05 -2.45 -6.63
C LYS A 64 -13.91 -1.92 -5.21
N ILE A 65 -12.94 -2.42 -4.45
CA ILE A 65 -12.70 -2.02 -3.06
C ILE A 65 -12.08 -0.62 -3.06
N CYS A 66 -12.71 0.36 -2.43
CA CYS A 66 -12.10 1.67 -2.18
C CYS A 66 -11.41 1.61 -0.81
N PHE A 67 -10.09 1.61 -0.81
CA PHE A 67 -9.30 1.60 0.42
C PHE A 67 -8.24 2.70 0.44
N GLU A 68 -7.85 3.09 1.65
CA GLU A 68 -6.69 3.92 1.90
C GLU A 68 -5.72 3.22 2.87
N SER A 69 -4.43 3.50 2.72
CA SER A 69 -3.44 3.10 3.72
C SER A 69 -3.59 3.95 4.97
N VAL A 70 -3.60 3.33 6.14
CA VAL A 70 -3.54 4.05 7.42
C VAL A 70 -2.33 4.97 7.48
N TYR A 71 -1.22 4.59 6.85
CA TYR A 71 0.05 5.33 6.88
C TYR A 71 0.26 6.11 5.58
N SER A 72 0.82 7.31 5.69
CA SER A 72 1.15 8.16 4.54
C SER A 72 2.41 7.71 3.81
N HIS A 73 3.21 6.81 4.43
CA HIS A 73 4.55 6.38 3.99
C HIS A 73 5.62 7.47 4.10
N PHE A 74 5.26 8.59 4.74
CA PHE A 74 6.12 9.73 4.99
C PHE A 74 5.85 10.28 6.39
N THR A 75 6.93 10.64 7.08
CA THR A 75 6.90 11.34 8.36
C THR A 75 6.42 12.78 8.19
N HIS A 76 6.18 13.49 9.29
CA HIS A 76 5.85 14.93 9.25
C HIS A 76 6.94 15.77 8.56
N SER A 77 8.20 15.34 8.64
CA SER A 77 9.35 15.95 7.96
C SER A 77 9.47 15.55 6.49
N LYS A 78 8.51 14.78 5.96
CA LYS A 78 8.48 14.22 4.60
C LYS A 78 9.58 13.20 4.30
N GLU A 79 10.18 12.63 5.33
CA GLU A 79 11.11 11.50 5.19
C GLU A 79 10.32 10.19 5.08
N LYS A 80 10.88 9.18 4.40
CA LYS A 80 10.19 7.89 4.23
C LYS A 80 10.06 7.15 5.56
N GLU A 81 8.82 6.77 5.90
CA GLU A 81 8.55 5.89 7.05
C GLU A 81 9.08 4.48 6.76
N VAL A 82 9.70 3.83 7.74
CA VAL A 82 10.16 2.45 7.64
C VAL A 82 9.31 1.53 8.50
N THR A 83 9.05 0.32 7.99
CA THR A 83 8.40 -0.75 8.77
C THR A 83 9.35 -1.92 9.00
N ALA A 84 10.40 -2.06 8.18
CA ALA A 84 11.53 -2.95 8.41
C ALA A 84 12.85 -2.18 8.30
N TYR A 85 13.77 -2.42 9.22
CA TYR A 85 15.07 -1.73 9.27
C TYR A 85 16.17 -2.70 9.69
N GLY A 86 16.89 -3.24 8.73
CA GLY A 86 18.03 -4.14 8.94
C GLY A 86 19.38 -3.48 8.59
N PHE A 87 20.48 -4.20 8.82
CA PHE A 87 21.84 -3.70 8.55
C PHE A 87 22.10 -3.32 7.09
N LEU A 88 21.42 -3.98 6.15
CA LEU A 88 21.64 -3.83 4.71
C LEU A 88 20.38 -3.37 3.95
N TYR A 89 19.28 -3.12 4.66
CA TYR A 89 18.01 -2.81 4.03
C TYR A 89 17.12 -1.97 4.93
N ASN A 90 16.35 -1.08 4.31
CA ASN A 90 15.30 -0.32 4.96
C ASN A 90 14.13 -0.17 3.98
N PHE A 91 12.97 -0.67 4.35
CA PHE A 91 11.80 -0.59 3.48
C PHE A 91 10.50 -0.51 4.26
N ASN A 92 9.44 -0.12 3.54
CA ASN A 92 8.08 -0.09 4.02
C ASN A 92 7.30 -1.17 3.25
N SER A 93 7.21 -2.37 3.83
CA SER A 93 6.49 -3.52 3.24
C SER A 93 5.13 -3.77 3.88
N ASP A 94 4.84 -3.09 4.97
CA ASP A 94 3.69 -3.41 5.83
C ASP A 94 2.64 -2.32 5.73
N TYR A 95 1.39 -2.74 5.65
CA TYR A 95 0.26 -1.84 5.41
C TYR A 95 -0.92 -2.28 6.25
N ILE A 96 -1.65 -1.31 6.79
CA ILE A 96 -3.04 -1.50 7.21
C ILE A 96 -3.87 -0.71 6.20
N PHE A 97 -4.65 -1.42 5.39
CA PHE A 97 -5.65 -0.80 4.52
C PHE A 97 -7.01 -0.85 5.20
N TYR A 98 -7.78 0.22 5.03
CA TYR A 98 -9.14 0.30 5.53
C TYR A 98 -10.07 0.85 4.46
N SER A 99 -11.34 0.43 4.52
CA SER A 99 -12.38 0.84 3.57
C SER A 99 -12.72 2.32 3.77
N VAL A 100 -12.89 3.03 2.66
CA VAL A 100 -13.30 4.44 2.63
C VAL A 100 -14.39 4.63 1.60
N GLU A 101 -15.23 5.65 1.76
CA GLU A 101 -16.32 5.94 0.81
C GLU A 101 -15.75 6.41 -0.54
N LYS A 102 -14.82 7.38 -0.45
CA LYS A 102 -14.26 8.04 -1.61
C LYS A 102 -12.85 8.53 -1.34
N LYS A 103 -12.04 8.53 -2.39
CA LYS A 103 -10.70 9.09 -2.42
C LYS A 103 -10.53 10.01 -3.62
N GLU A 104 -10.16 11.25 -3.37
CA GLU A 104 -9.86 12.25 -4.39
C GLU A 104 -8.36 12.56 -4.36
N VAL A 105 -7.69 12.42 -5.50
CA VAL A 105 -6.27 12.80 -5.63
C VAL A 105 -6.19 14.05 -6.49
N THR A 106 -5.70 15.15 -5.94
CA THR A 106 -5.51 16.42 -6.66
C THR A 106 -4.11 16.94 -6.35
N ASN A 107 -3.27 17.17 -7.38
CA ASN A 107 -1.91 17.69 -7.22
C ASN A 107 -1.08 16.94 -6.16
N ASN A 108 -1.10 15.60 -6.19
CA ASN A 108 -0.48 14.71 -5.19
C ASN A 108 -1.02 14.81 -3.76
N VAL A 109 -2.05 15.62 -3.52
CA VAL A 109 -2.80 15.65 -2.26
C VAL A 109 -3.91 14.63 -2.37
N THR A 110 -3.95 13.69 -1.43
CA THR A 110 -5.04 12.71 -1.31
C THR A 110 -6.02 13.21 -0.26
N LYS A 111 -7.27 13.41 -0.66
CA LYS A 111 -8.39 13.67 0.24
C LYS A 111 -9.22 12.40 0.34
N VAL A 112 -9.50 11.99 1.56
CA VAL A 112 -10.26 10.78 1.87
C VAL A 112 -11.58 11.19 2.50
N VAL A 113 -12.66 10.56 2.06
CA VAL A 113 -13.98 10.62 2.69
C VAL A 113 -14.24 9.25 3.27
N GLU A 114 -14.34 9.20 4.59
CA GLU A 114 -14.61 8.00 5.36
C GLU A 114 -16.12 7.84 5.56
N ASP A 115 -16.61 6.60 5.51
CA ASP A 115 -18.00 6.24 5.82
C ASP A 115 -18.03 4.87 6.49
N GLY A 116 -18.83 4.72 7.54
CA GLY A 116 -18.90 3.54 8.40
C GLY A 116 -17.66 3.29 9.27
N LEU A 117 -16.45 3.33 8.71
CA LEU A 117 -15.20 3.11 9.41
C LEU A 117 -14.28 4.33 9.29
N PHE A 118 -13.85 4.86 10.42
CA PHE A 118 -13.07 6.09 10.47
C PHE A 118 -11.80 5.92 11.27
N LEU A 119 -10.68 6.43 10.75
CA LEU A 119 -9.38 6.39 11.41
C LEU A 119 -9.34 7.41 12.56
N HIS A 120 -9.31 6.91 13.80
CA HIS A 120 -9.21 7.75 14.99
C HIS A 120 -7.77 8.22 15.21
N ARG A 121 -6.85 7.27 15.30
CA ARG A 121 -5.42 7.51 15.54
C ARG A 121 -4.58 6.32 15.09
N ARG A 122 -3.28 6.55 14.95
CA ARG A 122 -2.28 5.53 14.63
C ARG A 122 -1.01 5.77 15.43
N LEU A 123 -0.24 4.73 15.67
CA LEU A 123 1.13 4.89 16.17
C LEU A 123 2.00 5.41 15.02
N SER A 124 2.77 6.49 15.21
CA SER A 124 3.65 7.01 14.17
C SER A 124 4.81 6.06 13.88
N LEU A 125 5.21 5.94 12.61
CA LEU A 125 6.42 5.21 12.23
C LEU A 125 7.63 6.15 12.15
N PRO A 126 8.83 5.67 12.51
CA PRO A 126 10.06 6.41 12.35
C PRO A 126 10.55 6.40 10.89
N ASP A 127 11.46 7.31 10.57
CA ASP A 127 12.30 7.19 9.37
C ASP A 127 13.60 6.43 9.68
N ALA A 128 14.38 6.13 8.64
CA ALA A 128 15.64 5.39 8.77
C ALA A 128 16.66 6.08 9.68
N LYS A 129 16.73 7.42 9.66
CA LYS A 129 17.66 8.20 10.49
C LYS A 129 17.30 8.11 11.96
N THR A 130 16.01 8.15 12.27
CA THR A 130 15.47 7.97 13.62
C THR A 130 15.77 6.55 14.13
N MET A 131 15.58 5.54 13.29
CA MET A 131 15.94 4.16 13.65
C MET A 131 17.43 4.04 13.97
N GLU A 132 18.31 4.57 13.12
CA GLU A 132 19.77 4.55 13.34
C GLU A 132 20.17 5.21 14.67
N GLN A 133 19.54 6.33 15.02
CA GLN A 133 19.87 7.08 16.23
C GLN A 133 19.41 6.41 17.53
N PHE A 134 18.26 5.73 17.53
CA PHE A 134 17.62 5.29 18.77
C PHE A 134 17.58 3.78 18.98
N SER A 135 17.41 3.00 17.92
CA SER A 135 17.19 1.54 18.03
C SER A 135 18.26 0.73 17.33
N GLY A 136 18.92 1.30 16.31
CA GLY A 136 19.74 0.56 15.38
C GLY A 136 18.93 -0.46 14.57
N PRO A 137 19.61 -1.40 13.88
CA PRO A 137 18.99 -2.46 13.12
C PRO A 137 18.13 -3.41 13.97
N LEU A 138 17.01 -3.83 13.40
CA LEU A 138 16.14 -4.89 13.91
C LEU A 138 16.58 -6.26 13.36
N PRO A 139 16.31 -7.36 14.08
CA PRO A 139 15.84 -7.40 15.47
C PRO A 139 16.96 -7.01 16.46
N TYR A 140 16.59 -6.62 17.67
CA TYR A 140 17.53 -6.40 18.79
C TYR A 140 16.93 -6.86 20.12
N PHE A 141 17.67 -6.73 21.23
CA PHE A 141 17.29 -7.33 22.51
C PHE A 141 15.88 -6.95 23.03
N ALA A 142 15.35 -5.77 22.68
CA ALA A 142 14.00 -5.33 23.09
C ALA A 142 12.95 -5.50 21.97
N SER A 143 13.36 -5.82 20.74
CA SER A 143 12.45 -6.07 19.61
C SER A 143 12.83 -7.36 18.91
N PRO A 144 12.09 -8.47 19.13
CA PRO A 144 12.44 -9.78 18.57
C PRO A 144 12.11 -9.91 17.07
N SER A 145 11.40 -8.95 16.48
CA SER A 145 11.09 -8.90 15.04
C SER A 145 11.98 -7.89 14.33
N ASP A 146 12.28 -8.18 13.06
CA ASP A 146 12.86 -7.29 12.05
C ASP A 146 11.87 -6.24 11.51
N HIS A 147 10.60 -6.33 11.88
CA HIS A 147 9.54 -5.39 11.55
C HIS A 147 9.02 -4.63 12.78
N LEU A 148 8.63 -3.37 12.57
CA LEU A 148 7.91 -2.55 13.53
C LEU A 148 6.41 -2.88 13.49
N PRO A 149 5.73 -2.95 14.65
CA PRO A 149 4.29 -3.16 14.67
C PRO A 149 3.56 -1.94 14.13
N LEU A 150 2.59 -2.17 13.25
CA LEU A 150 1.64 -1.16 12.83
C LEU A 150 0.45 -1.18 13.79
N TYR A 151 0.05 0.00 14.26
CA TYR A 151 -1.10 0.16 15.14
C TYR A 151 -2.03 1.26 14.65
N ALA A 152 -3.32 0.97 14.62
CA ALA A 152 -4.38 1.89 14.20
C ALA A 152 -5.61 1.64 15.07
N GLU A 153 -6.28 2.73 15.44
CA GLU A 153 -7.59 2.67 16.08
C GLU A 153 -8.62 3.25 15.14
N PHE A 154 -9.74 2.54 15.03
CA PHE A 154 -10.88 2.94 14.24
C PHE A 154 -12.13 3.05 15.12
N TYR A 155 -13.04 3.93 14.74
CA TYR A 155 -14.41 3.90 15.22
C TYR A 155 -15.34 3.43 14.10
N LEU A 156 -16.30 2.59 14.48
CA LEU A 156 -17.37 2.13 13.60
C LEU A 156 -18.62 2.94 13.95
N ASN A 157 -19.26 3.52 12.94
CA ASN A 157 -20.52 4.24 13.09
C ASN A 157 -21.70 3.41 12.58
#